data_AF-A0A2T6L769-F1
#
_entry.id   AF-A0A2T6L769-F1
#
_cell.length_a   1.000
_cell.length_b   1.000
_cell.length_c   1.000
_cell.angle_alpha   90.00
_cell.angle_beta   90.00
_cell.angle_gamma   90.00
#
_symmetry.space_group_name_H-M   'P 1'
#
loop_
_entity.id
_entity.type
_entity.pdbx_description
1 polymer ?
#
loop_
_entity_poly.entity_id
_entity_poly.type
_entity_poly.pdbx_seq_one_letter_code
_entity_poly.pdbx_strand_id
1 'polypeptide(L)'
;MLAVVVGACLTACAGLLDPGAEPMPAPGIAPGVVGEAMAAELAPSAHPTSVGAIHGEHDQESAAVDVQPAPSGSASRSSERDSIPGASGGSGDGSGGGTDGGTGDETGDGSGDGSGDGGTEPDLTDAVQYAEALEDAVNGHRTANGLSALVHDDCAYDVALERAQALIGQELAHAPLEPIFEACPTTAVAENLAKGGWTPAEAAQGWMDSEGHRANILNGDLTRGAIACVPDGGDPAAPVMICAHVFLA
;
A
#
# COMPACT_ATOMS: atom_id res chain seq x y z
N MET A 1 22.67 -54.34 15.76
CA MET A 1 22.90 -54.76 14.36
C MET A 1 21.84 -55.80 13.99
N LEU A 2 20.83 -55.42 13.20
CA LEU A 2 20.34 -56.16 12.04
C LEU A 2 19.14 -55.41 11.45
N ALA A 3 19.27 -54.97 10.21
CA ALA A 3 18.18 -54.45 9.40
C ALA A 3 17.34 -55.64 8.88
N VAL A 4 16.02 -55.46 8.79
CA VAL A 4 15.16 -56.36 8.01
C VAL A 4 14.34 -55.50 7.05
N VAL A 5 14.72 -55.60 5.78
CA VAL A 5 13.96 -55.18 4.61
C VAL A 5 12.81 -56.18 4.42
N VAL A 6 11.58 -55.70 4.23
CA VAL A 6 10.49 -56.51 3.69
C VAL A 6 9.94 -55.80 2.46
N GLY A 7 10.29 -56.35 1.31
CA GLY A 7 9.64 -56.08 0.04
C GLY A 7 8.68 -57.20 -0.34
N ALA A 8 7.77 -56.83 -1.24
CA ALA A 8 6.93 -57.65 -2.11
C ALA A 8 5.64 -58.26 -1.53
N CYS A 9 4.52 -57.83 -2.10
CA CYS A 9 3.50 -58.77 -2.57
C CYS A 9 2.81 -58.19 -3.82
N LEU A 10 3.16 -58.74 -4.99
CA LEU A 10 2.31 -58.69 -6.17
C LEU A 10 1.22 -59.77 -6.00
N THR A 11 -0.02 -59.45 -6.31
CA THR A 11 -0.97 -60.45 -6.82
C THR A 11 -1.90 -59.78 -7.81
N ALA A 12 -1.80 -60.23 -9.05
CA ALA A 12 -2.72 -59.94 -10.13
C ALA A 12 -3.89 -60.93 -10.10
N CYS A 13 -5.08 -60.50 -10.50
CA CYS A 13 -6.10 -61.34 -11.13
C CYS A 13 -6.90 -60.50 -12.14
N ALA A 14 -7.13 -61.11 -13.29
CA ALA A 14 -7.55 -60.51 -14.54
C ALA A 14 -9.08 -60.51 -14.72
N GLY A 15 -9.52 -59.66 -15.65
CA GLY A 15 -10.47 -60.07 -16.69
C GLY A 15 -11.89 -59.53 -16.59
N LEU A 16 -12.24 -58.62 -17.50
CA LEU A 16 -13.42 -58.74 -18.37
C LEU A 16 -13.24 -57.78 -19.54
N LEU A 17 -13.10 -58.36 -20.74
CA LEU A 17 -13.02 -57.69 -22.03
C LEU A 17 -14.45 -57.40 -22.52
N ASP A 18 -14.66 -56.21 -23.06
CA ASP A 18 -15.77 -55.91 -23.97
C ASP A 18 -15.21 -55.70 -25.40
N PRO A 19 -15.79 -56.30 -26.45
CA PRO A 19 -15.18 -56.39 -27.78
C PRO A 19 -15.68 -55.31 -28.76
N GLY A 20 -14.78 -54.85 -29.63
CA GLY A 20 -15.18 -54.45 -30.99
C GLY A 20 -14.81 -53.05 -31.45
N ALA A 21 -13.54 -52.84 -31.82
CA ALA A 21 -13.18 -51.98 -32.94
C ALA A 21 -11.86 -52.48 -33.54
N GLU A 22 -11.94 -53.11 -34.71
CA GLU A 22 -10.77 -53.56 -35.48
C GLU A 22 -10.05 -52.39 -36.19
N PRO A 23 -8.75 -52.52 -36.49
CA PRO A 23 -7.89 -51.44 -36.97
C PRO A 23 -7.70 -51.48 -38.50
N MET A 24 -7.49 -50.33 -39.14
CA MET A 24 -6.96 -50.22 -40.51
C MET A 24 -6.19 -48.88 -40.72
N PRO A 25 -5.29 -48.80 -41.74
CA PRO A 25 -3.92 -48.35 -41.55
C PRO A 25 -3.59 -46.95 -42.10
N ALA A 26 -2.44 -46.43 -41.68
CA ALA A 26 -1.80 -45.25 -42.27
C ALA A 26 -1.26 -45.52 -43.69
N PRO A 27 -1.21 -44.48 -44.55
CA PRO A 27 -0.25 -44.45 -45.63
C PRO A 27 0.65 -43.20 -45.61
N GLY A 28 1.97 -43.44 -45.73
CA GLY A 28 2.81 -42.70 -46.66
C GLY A 28 3.73 -41.60 -46.09
N ILE A 29 4.99 -41.97 -45.84
CA ILE A 29 6.14 -41.04 -45.79
C ILE A 29 6.92 -41.19 -47.11
N ALA A 30 7.26 -40.04 -47.74
CA ALA A 30 8.58 -39.72 -48.36
C ALA A 30 8.49 -38.40 -49.17
N PRO A 31 9.60 -37.74 -49.54
CA PRO A 31 10.80 -37.42 -48.76
C PRO A 31 11.32 -35.96 -48.96
N GLY A 32 12.12 -35.48 -48.00
CA GLY A 32 13.37 -34.76 -48.25
C GLY A 32 13.36 -33.35 -48.86
N VAL A 33 13.59 -32.34 -48.01
CA VAL A 33 14.56 -31.27 -48.29
C VAL A 33 15.24 -30.88 -46.98
N VAL A 34 16.56 -30.96 -47.01
CA VAL A 34 17.50 -30.54 -45.96
C VAL A 34 17.49 -29.02 -45.81
N GLY A 35 17.54 -28.53 -44.57
CA GLY A 35 17.77 -27.13 -44.25
C GLY A 35 18.14 -26.99 -42.78
N GLU A 36 19.37 -26.51 -42.56
CA GLU A 36 20.04 -26.23 -41.28
C GLU A 36 19.16 -25.93 -40.06
N ALA A 37 19.57 -26.52 -38.92
CA ALA A 37 19.23 -26.02 -37.61
C ALA A 37 19.79 -24.61 -37.42
N MET A 38 18.91 -23.62 -37.26
CA MET A 38 19.24 -22.30 -36.72
C MET A 38 18.37 -22.10 -35.49
N ALA A 39 19.00 -22.06 -34.32
CA ALA A 39 18.42 -21.51 -33.13
C ALA A 39 18.15 -20.02 -33.40
N ALA A 40 16.89 -19.65 -33.60
CA ALA A 40 16.45 -18.26 -33.62
C ALA A 40 15.75 -17.98 -32.30
N GLU A 41 16.52 -17.35 -31.43
CA GLU A 41 16.12 -16.54 -30.27
C GLU A 41 14.72 -15.95 -30.43
N LEU A 42 13.80 -16.29 -29.52
CA LEU A 42 12.57 -15.53 -29.33
C LEU A 42 12.98 -14.16 -28.80
N ALA A 43 13.03 -13.18 -29.70
CA ALA A 43 13.22 -11.79 -29.35
C ALA A 43 12.17 -11.38 -28.29
N PRO A 44 12.56 -10.79 -27.16
CA PRO A 44 11.60 -10.15 -26.29
C PRO A 44 10.98 -8.98 -27.06
N SER A 45 9.65 -8.94 -27.12
CA SER A 45 8.94 -7.75 -27.58
C SER A 45 9.37 -6.58 -26.70
N ALA A 46 10.16 -5.67 -27.26
CA ALA A 46 10.49 -4.40 -26.65
C ALA A 46 9.25 -3.49 -26.73
N HIS A 47 8.28 -3.74 -25.86
CA HIS A 47 7.40 -2.67 -25.40
C HIS A 47 8.12 -1.99 -24.24
N PRO A 48 8.38 -0.67 -24.29
CA PRO A 48 8.86 0.03 -23.12
C PRO A 48 7.72 0.01 -22.08
N THR A 49 7.79 -0.88 -21.10
CA THR A 49 7.06 -0.74 -19.82
C THR A 49 7.79 0.29 -18.97
N SER A 50 7.94 1.50 -19.49
CA SER A 50 8.14 2.66 -18.64
C SER A 50 6.78 3.32 -18.65
N VAL A 51 6.02 3.11 -17.57
CA VAL A 51 4.94 4.05 -17.25
C VAL A 51 5.65 5.40 -17.27
N GLY A 52 5.31 6.25 -18.25
CA GLY A 52 6.01 7.51 -18.46
C GLY A 52 6.06 8.24 -17.12
N ALA A 53 7.21 8.88 -16.82
CA ALA A 53 7.39 9.63 -15.59
C ALA A 53 6.11 10.39 -15.24
N ILE A 54 5.68 10.25 -13.99
CA ILE A 54 4.54 11.00 -13.45
C ILE A 54 4.65 12.46 -13.92
N HIS A 55 3.65 12.91 -14.69
CA HIS A 55 3.73 14.18 -15.41
C HIS A 55 3.85 15.35 -14.43
N GLY A 56 4.86 16.19 -14.61
CA GLY A 56 4.99 17.48 -13.92
C GLY A 56 5.96 17.51 -12.73
N GLU A 57 6.58 16.39 -12.36
CA GLU A 57 7.62 16.38 -11.33
C GLU A 57 9.01 16.44 -11.97
N HIS A 58 9.82 17.42 -11.57
CA HIS A 58 11.18 17.60 -12.09
C HIS A 58 12.11 16.47 -11.62
N ASP A 59 13.00 16.00 -12.51
CA ASP A 59 13.98 14.90 -12.37
C ASP A 59 15.04 15.02 -11.23
N GLN A 60 14.78 15.75 -10.15
CA GLN A 60 15.62 15.79 -8.96
C GLN A 60 14.81 15.39 -7.73
N GLU A 61 14.28 14.17 -7.79
CA GLU A 61 13.46 13.55 -6.75
C GLU A 61 14.33 13.18 -5.55
N SER A 62 14.44 14.09 -4.59
CA SER A 62 15.02 13.77 -3.28
C SER A 62 13.93 13.08 -2.46
N ALA A 63 14.18 11.83 -2.03
CA ALA A 63 13.43 11.24 -0.93
C ALA A 63 13.55 12.15 0.29
N ALA A 64 12.53 12.97 0.55
CA ALA A 64 12.50 13.83 1.73
C ALA A 64 11.76 13.08 2.84
N VAL A 65 12.50 12.24 3.56
CA VAL A 65 12.06 11.81 4.89
C VAL A 65 12.59 12.84 5.88
N ASP A 66 11.71 13.71 6.37
CA ASP A 66 12.03 14.62 7.45
C ASP A 66 11.90 13.88 8.78
N VAL A 67 12.90 14.03 9.66
CA VAL A 67 12.91 13.42 10.99
C VAL A 67 12.94 14.52 12.03
N GLN A 68 12.01 14.49 12.97
CA GLN A 68 12.02 15.39 14.10
C GLN A 68 13.25 15.12 14.98
N PRO A 69 14.06 16.16 15.28
CA PRO A 69 15.14 16.01 16.24
C PRO A 69 14.55 15.67 17.62
N ALA A 70 15.16 14.72 18.32
CA ALA A 70 14.76 14.36 19.67
C ALA A 70 14.71 15.60 20.58
N PRO A 71 13.70 15.74 21.47
CA PRO A 71 13.63 16.87 22.37
C PRO A 71 14.90 16.92 23.21
N SER A 72 15.67 18.01 23.09
CA SER A 72 16.91 18.20 23.83
C SER A 72 16.63 18.47 25.31
N GLY A 73 16.24 17.43 26.04
CA GLY A 73 16.27 17.39 27.48
C GLY A 73 17.71 17.19 27.93
N SER A 74 18.42 18.29 28.22
CA SER A 74 19.70 18.23 28.93
C SER A 74 19.48 17.71 30.35
N ALA A 75 19.43 16.39 30.52
CA ALA A 75 19.54 15.76 31.83
C ALA A 75 21.02 15.71 32.22
N SER A 76 21.52 16.81 32.79
CA SER A 76 22.77 16.80 33.54
C SER A 76 22.59 15.88 34.75
N ARG A 77 23.16 14.67 34.66
CA ARG A 77 23.25 13.72 35.76
C ARG A 77 24.33 14.18 36.74
N SER A 78 23.98 14.93 37.76
CA SER A 78 24.79 15.06 38.98
C SER A 78 24.40 13.95 39.96
N SER A 79 25.34 13.07 40.22
CA SER A 79 25.24 12.00 41.22
C SER A 79 25.59 12.59 42.58
N GLU A 80 24.61 12.85 43.42
CA GLU A 80 24.84 13.02 44.86
C GLU A 80 23.75 12.29 45.63
N ARG A 81 24.18 11.21 46.29
CA ARG A 81 23.43 10.51 47.33
C ARG A 81 23.56 11.34 48.60
N ASP A 82 22.45 11.66 49.23
CA ASP A 82 22.43 11.77 50.67
C ASP A 82 21.06 11.38 51.24
N SER A 83 21.09 10.81 52.44
CA SER A 83 20.02 10.02 53.06
C SER A 83 19.17 10.84 54.04
N ILE A 84 17.82 10.70 53.94
CA ILE A 84 16.70 10.59 54.95
C ILE A 84 16.88 11.28 56.34
N PRO A 85 15.85 11.86 57.06
CA PRO A 85 14.42 11.46 57.08
C PRO A 85 13.31 12.51 57.39
N GLY A 86 12.03 12.10 57.29
CA GLY A 86 10.99 12.52 58.26
C GLY A 86 9.63 13.02 57.74
N ALA A 87 8.63 12.12 57.77
CA ALA A 87 7.17 12.24 57.95
C ALA A 87 6.46 13.62 57.96
N SER A 88 5.29 13.71 57.28
CA SER A 88 3.95 13.58 57.91
C SER A 88 2.81 14.13 57.02
N GLY A 89 1.68 13.38 57.00
CA GLY A 89 0.31 13.89 57.10
C GLY A 89 -0.30 14.70 55.94
N GLY A 90 -1.46 14.24 55.43
CA GLY A 90 -2.38 15.12 54.70
C GLY A 90 -3.40 14.40 53.83
N SER A 91 -4.42 13.81 54.45
CA SER A 91 -5.66 13.39 53.80
C SER A 91 -6.40 14.56 53.15
N GLY A 92 -7.05 14.31 52.01
CA GLY A 92 -7.94 15.26 51.36
C GLY A 92 -8.99 14.55 50.51
N ASP A 93 -10.11 14.20 51.15
CA ASP A 93 -11.37 13.83 50.51
C ASP A 93 -11.95 15.00 49.72
N GLY A 94 -12.58 14.71 48.58
CA GLY A 94 -13.33 15.68 47.79
C GLY A 94 -14.36 15.00 46.88
N SER A 95 -15.52 14.66 47.45
CA SER A 95 -16.75 14.30 46.72
C SER A 95 -17.59 15.53 46.39
N GLY A 96 -18.27 15.49 45.25
CA GLY A 96 -19.37 16.36 44.83
C GLY A 96 -19.41 16.42 43.30
N GLY A 97 -20.42 15.96 42.56
CA GLY A 97 -21.85 15.85 42.85
C GLY A 97 -22.59 16.96 42.08
N GLY A 98 -23.21 16.62 40.94
CA GLY A 98 -24.02 17.55 40.15
C GLY A 98 -24.54 16.92 38.86
N THR A 99 -25.81 16.51 38.89
CA THR A 99 -26.62 16.02 37.77
C THR A 99 -27.32 17.17 37.04
N ASP A 100 -28.01 16.79 35.96
CA ASP A 100 -29.03 17.51 35.16
C ASP A 100 -28.43 18.24 33.94
N GLY A 101 -28.88 18.06 32.70
CA GLY A 101 -30.15 17.53 32.17
C GLY A 101 -30.52 18.44 30.99
N GLY A 102 -30.67 17.90 29.77
CA GLY A 102 -30.99 18.70 28.59
C GLY A 102 -31.21 17.88 27.34
N THR A 103 -32.49 17.61 27.07
CA THR A 103 -33.07 16.91 25.92
C THR A 103 -33.23 17.81 24.68
N GLY A 104 -33.07 17.21 23.50
CA GLY A 104 -33.55 17.64 22.18
C GLY A 104 -32.92 16.68 21.17
N ASP A 105 -33.58 15.64 20.68
CA ASP A 105 -34.78 15.59 19.82
C ASP A 105 -34.61 16.44 18.56
N GLU A 106 -33.89 15.87 17.58
CA GLU A 106 -34.07 16.19 16.16
C GLU A 106 -34.19 14.88 15.38
N THR A 107 -35.45 14.53 15.13
CA THR A 107 -35.99 13.95 13.89
C THR A 107 -35.03 13.15 13.00
N GLY A 108 -35.20 11.83 13.06
CA GLY A 108 -34.76 10.94 11.99
C GLY A 108 -35.52 11.21 10.70
N ASP A 109 -34.77 11.36 9.62
CA ASP A 109 -35.20 10.97 8.28
C ASP A 109 -34.33 9.79 7.86
N GLY A 110 -34.98 8.64 7.72
CA GLY A 110 -34.33 7.42 7.31
C GLY A 110 -34.16 7.41 5.80
N SER A 111 -32.92 7.47 5.35
CA SER A 111 -32.51 6.76 4.16
C SER A 111 -31.65 5.60 4.62
N GLY A 112 -32.31 4.47 4.82
CA GLY A 112 -31.61 3.20 4.87
C GLY A 112 -31.11 2.87 3.47
N ASP A 113 -29.82 2.67 3.34
CA ASP A 113 -29.32 1.61 2.47
C ASP A 113 -28.46 0.70 3.32
N GLY A 114 -29.03 -0.45 3.66
CA GLY A 114 -28.24 -1.61 4.01
C GLY A 114 -27.76 -2.23 2.70
N SER A 115 -26.46 -2.41 2.55
CA SER A 115 -25.83 -3.31 1.58
C SER A 115 -24.36 -3.35 1.97
N GLY A 116 -23.82 -4.47 2.44
CA GLY A 116 -23.87 -5.76 1.80
C GLY A 116 -22.46 -6.01 1.32
N ASP A 117 -21.69 -6.78 2.08
CA ASP A 117 -20.44 -7.38 1.64
C ASP A 117 -20.72 -8.22 0.39
N GLY A 118 -20.62 -7.55 -0.75
CA GLY A 118 -20.85 -8.07 -2.08
C GLY A 118 -19.86 -7.35 -2.97
N GLY A 119 -18.77 -8.04 -3.29
CA GLY A 119 -17.61 -7.53 -4.04
C GLY A 119 -18.00 -6.91 -5.38
N THR A 120 -18.40 -5.66 -5.33
CA THR A 120 -18.49 -4.77 -6.49
C THR A 120 -17.10 -4.17 -6.65
N GLU A 121 -16.55 -4.25 -7.86
CA GLU A 121 -15.27 -3.62 -8.19
C GLU A 121 -15.30 -2.13 -7.84
N PRO A 122 -14.18 -1.55 -7.34
CA PRO A 122 -14.14 -0.16 -6.93
C PRO A 122 -14.43 0.76 -8.13
N ASP A 123 -15.21 1.82 -7.90
CA ASP A 123 -15.39 2.87 -8.90
C ASP A 123 -14.15 3.78 -8.92
N LEU A 124 -13.25 3.53 -9.88
CA LEU A 124 -12.01 4.29 -10.02
C LEU A 124 -12.21 5.72 -10.54
N THR A 125 -13.44 6.13 -10.85
CA THR A 125 -13.76 7.54 -11.14
C THR A 125 -14.06 8.33 -9.87
N ASP A 126 -14.37 7.64 -8.77
CA ASP A 126 -14.48 8.23 -7.44
C ASP A 126 -13.10 8.36 -6.79
N ALA A 127 -12.78 9.56 -6.30
CA ALA A 127 -11.44 9.86 -5.81
C ALA A 127 -11.10 9.13 -4.50
N VAL A 128 -12.10 8.80 -3.68
CA VAL A 128 -11.89 8.06 -2.42
C VAL A 128 -11.58 6.60 -2.74
N GLN A 129 -12.40 5.95 -3.55
CA GLN A 129 -12.16 4.56 -3.97
C GLN A 129 -10.88 4.40 -4.79
N TYR A 130 -10.52 5.41 -5.60
CA TYR A 130 -9.23 5.43 -6.28
C TYR A 130 -8.06 5.46 -5.28
N ALA A 131 -8.14 6.32 -4.26
CA ALA A 131 -7.10 6.46 -3.24
C ALA A 131 -6.95 5.19 -2.38
N GLU A 132 -8.06 4.55 -2.00
CA GLU A 132 -8.06 3.25 -1.29
C GLU A 132 -7.36 2.17 -2.13
N ALA A 133 -7.72 2.05 -3.41
CA ALA A 133 -7.08 1.11 -4.33
C ALA A 133 -5.58 1.41 -4.55
N LEU A 134 -5.19 2.69 -4.51
CA LEU A 134 -3.79 3.11 -4.61
C LEU A 134 -3.00 2.75 -3.34
N GLU A 135 -3.61 2.92 -2.16
CA GLU A 135 -3.01 2.54 -0.88
C GLU A 135 -2.79 1.01 -0.80
N ASP A 136 -3.78 0.24 -1.26
CA ASP A 136 -3.67 -1.22 -1.41
C ASP A 136 -2.53 -1.61 -2.36
N ALA A 137 -2.39 -0.94 -3.50
CA ALA A 137 -1.31 -1.19 -4.44
C ALA A 137 0.07 -0.90 -3.82
N VAL A 138 0.22 0.22 -3.10
CA VAL A 138 1.46 0.56 -2.39
C VAL A 138 1.79 -0.47 -1.30
N ASN A 139 0.79 -0.90 -0.53
CA ASN A 139 0.96 -1.95 0.47
C ASN A 139 1.32 -3.31 -0.15
N GLY A 140 0.81 -3.60 -1.36
CA GLY A 140 1.26 -4.73 -2.18
C GLY A 140 2.75 -4.67 -2.47
N HIS A 141 3.28 -3.51 -2.86
CA HIS A 141 4.73 -3.33 -3.06
C HIS A 141 5.53 -3.48 -1.76
N ARG A 142 5.04 -2.93 -0.64
CA ARG A 142 5.70 -3.08 0.67
C ARG A 142 5.80 -4.53 1.10
N THR A 143 4.69 -5.26 1.04
CA THR A 143 4.64 -6.68 1.43
C THR A 143 5.46 -7.57 0.52
N ALA A 144 5.47 -7.30 -0.79
CA ALA A 144 6.34 -8.00 -1.75
C ALA A 144 7.84 -7.81 -1.45
N ASN A 145 8.21 -6.71 -0.78
CA ASN A 145 9.58 -6.40 -0.36
C ASN A 145 9.86 -6.74 1.12
N GLY A 146 8.99 -7.53 1.77
CA GLY A 146 9.20 -8.03 3.13
C GLY A 146 8.92 -7.02 4.24
N LEU A 147 8.28 -5.89 3.92
CA LEU A 147 7.79 -4.93 4.91
C LEU A 147 6.34 -5.22 5.29
N SER A 148 5.92 -4.71 6.44
CA SER A 148 4.50 -4.67 6.78
C SER A 148 3.79 -3.62 5.93
N ALA A 149 2.52 -3.87 5.62
CA ALA A 149 1.62 -2.84 5.13
C ALA A 149 1.60 -1.65 6.11
N LEU A 150 1.50 -0.44 5.58
CA LEU A 150 1.24 0.75 6.37
C LEU A 150 -0.14 0.60 7.02
N VAL A 151 -0.26 1.10 8.25
CA VAL A 151 -1.56 1.27 8.89
C VAL A 151 -2.14 2.61 8.44
N HIS A 152 -3.37 2.59 7.91
CA HIS A 152 -4.10 3.80 7.56
C HIS A 152 -4.19 4.74 8.77
N ASP A 153 -3.85 6.02 8.57
CA ASP A 153 -3.84 7.04 9.62
C ASP A 153 -4.66 8.26 9.19
N ASP A 154 -5.74 8.53 9.92
CA ASP A 154 -6.69 9.60 9.60
C ASP A 154 -6.03 10.99 9.60
N CYS A 155 -5.01 11.22 10.44
CA CYS A 155 -4.29 12.50 10.44
C CYS A 155 -3.45 12.64 9.16
N ALA A 156 -2.80 11.56 8.73
CA ALA A 156 -2.10 11.55 7.44
C ALA A 156 -3.08 11.77 6.27
N TYR A 157 -4.30 11.24 6.36
CA TYR A 157 -5.33 11.41 5.32
C TYR A 157 -5.75 12.88 5.20
N ASP A 158 -6.05 13.55 6.31
CA ASP A 158 -6.42 14.96 6.31
C ASP A 158 -5.32 15.84 5.68
N VAL A 159 -4.05 15.60 6.07
CA VAL A 159 -2.89 16.30 5.49
C VAL A 159 -2.74 16.00 4.00
N ALA A 160 -2.88 14.74 3.58
CA ALA A 160 -2.79 14.34 2.18
C ALA A 160 -3.91 14.99 1.35
N LEU A 161 -5.12 15.10 1.90
CA LEU A 161 -6.26 15.70 1.22
C LEU A 161 -6.05 17.20 1.00
N GLU A 162 -5.63 17.92 2.05
CA GLU A 162 -5.26 19.33 1.94
C GLU A 162 -4.16 19.54 0.90
N ARG A 163 -3.17 18.64 0.88
CA ARG A 163 -2.06 18.66 -0.08
C ARG A 163 -2.55 18.50 -1.52
N ALA A 164 -3.35 17.47 -1.79
CA ALA A 164 -3.86 17.19 -3.12
C ALA A 164 -4.75 18.35 -3.63
N GLN A 165 -5.60 18.91 -2.76
CA GLN A 165 -6.44 20.07 -3.09
C GLN A 165 -5.63 21.31 -3.44
N ALA A 166 -4.54 21.58 -2.71
CA ALA A 166 -3.68 22.74 -2.94
C ALA A 166 -2.96 22.70 -4.31
N LEU A 167 -2.86 21.52 -4.93
CA LEU A 167 -2.16 21.30 -6.20
C LEU A 167 -3.09 21.35 -7.43
N ILE A 168 -4.41 21.51 -7.24
CA ILE A 168 -5.37 21.63 -8.35
C ILE A 168 -4.99 22.82 -9.25
N GLY A 169 -4.88 22.55 -10.56
CA GLY A 169 -4.44 23.54 -11.55
C GLY A 169 -3.02 24.10 -11.35
N GLN A 170 -2.22 23.50 -10.47
CA GLN A 170 -0.80 23.82 -10.27
C GLN A 170 0.11 22.74 -10.87
N GLU A 171 1.39 23.08 -11.01
CA GLU A 171 2.46 22.10 -11.18
C GLU A 171 2.69 21.36 -9.86
N LEU A 172 3.11 20.10 -9.93
CA LEU A 172 3.49 19.36 -8.74
C LEU A 172 4.77 19.96 -8.15
N ALA A 173 4.69 20.28 -6.87
CA ALA A 173 5.80 20.75 -6.06
C ALA A 173 5.60 20.19 -4.66
N HIS A 174 6.66 20.00 -3.88
CA HIS A 174 6.53 19.69 -2.45
C HIS A 174 6.32 20.96 -1.62
N ALA A 175 5.65 20.81 -0.48
CA ALA A 175 5.56 21.84 0.56
C ALA A 175 6.49 21.48 1.73
N PRO A 176 6.85 22.44 2.61
CA PRO A 176 7.54 22.13 3.85
C PRO A 176 6.75 21.10 4.65
N LEU A 177 7.41 20.01 5.08
CA LEU A 177 6.77 18.93 5.83
C LEU A 177 6.74 19.22 7.35
N GLU A 178 7.51 20.20 7.82
CA GLU A 178 7.60 20.53 9.24
C GLU A 178 6.25 20.78 9.94
N PRO A 179 5.25 21.44 9.31
CA PRO A 179 3.94 21.62 9.94
C PRO A 179 3.21 20.31 10.29
N ILE A 180 3.51 19.20 9.59
CA ILE A 180 2.87 17.90 9.83
C ILE A 180 3.22 17.37 11.23
N PHE A 181 4.41 17.70 11.73
CA PHE A 181 4.82 17.32 13.09
C PHE A 181 4.02 18.00 14.21
N GLU A 182 3.40 19.14 13.90
CA GLU A 182 2.52 19.84 14.85
C GLU A 182 1.08 19.30 14.76
N ALA A 183 0.68 18.81 13.58
CA ALA A 183 -0.66 18.29 13.32
C ALA A 183 -0.80 16.81 13.73
N CYS A 184 0.18 15.98 13.40
CA CYS A 184 0.12 14.52 13.56
C CYS A 184 1.16 14.01 14.57
N PRO A 185 0.81 13.04 15.41
CA PRO A 185 1.76 12.40 16.33
C PRO A 185 2.72 11.52 15.54
N THR A 186 3.91 12.02 15.23
CA THR A 186 4.95 11.27 14.52
C THR A 186 6.34 11.76 14.93
N THR A 187 7.39 11.04 14.54
CA THR A 187 8.78 11.51 14.62
C THR A 187 9.48 11.56 13.27
N ALA A 188 8.84 11.04 12.21
CA ALA A 188 9.32 11.19 10.84
C ALA A 188 8.14 11.30 9.87
N VAL A 189 8.34 12.02 8.79
CA VAL A 189 7.33 12.24 7.75
C VAL A 189 7.97 12.16 6.37
N ALA A 190 7.23 11.62 5.40
CA ALA A 190 7.62 11.66 3.99
C ALA A 190 6.39 11.93 3.10
N GLU A 191 6.61 12.39 1.87
CA GLU A 191 5.56 12.66 0.90
C GLU A 191 5.91 12.05 -0.47
N ASN A 192 4.93 11.41 -1.10
CA ASN A 192 4.93 11.16 -2.54
C ASN A 192 3.76 11.91 -3.18
N LEU A 193 3.97 12.48 -4.37
CA LEU A 193 2.93 13.12 -5.15
C LEU A 193 2.76 12.40 -6.49
N ALA A 194 1.57 12.47 -7.07
CA ALA A 194 1.33 12.01 -8.44
C ALA A 194 0.20 12.83 -9.07
N LYS A 195 0.28 13.05 -10.39
CA LYS A 195 -0.78 13.70 -11.17
C LYS A 195 -0.91 13.09 -12.54
N GLY A 196 -2.04 12.44 -12.84
CA GLY A 196 -2.28 11.86 -14.15
C GLY A 196 -3.55 11.00 -14.24
N GLY A 197 -3.87 10.58 -15.46
CA GLY A 197 -5.01 9.70 -15.75
C GLY A 197 -4.61 8.23 -15.80
N TRP A 198 -3.90 7.77 -14.78
CA TRP A 198 -3.45 6.37 -14.66
C TRP A 198 -4.38 5.59 -13.74
N THR A 199 -4.35 4.26 -13.84
CA THR A 199 -4.92 3.39 -12.81
C THR A 199 -4.12 3.48 -11.51
N PRO A 200 -4.72 3.12 -10.35
CA PRO A 200 -3.98 3.08 -9.08
C PRO A 200 -2.72 2.20 -9.13
N ALA A 201 -2.79 1.04 -9.79
CA ALA A 201 -1.63 0.17 -9.95
C ALA A 201 -0.51 0.80 -10.79
N GLU A 202 -0.86 1.53 -11.84
CA GLU A 202 0.12 2.26 -12.66
C GLU A 202 0.73 3.45 -11.90
N ALA A 203 -0.05 4.18 -11.09
CA ALA A 203 0.46 5.24 -10.25
C ALA A 203 1.44 4.71 -9.17
N ALA A 204 1.07 3.61 -8.50
CA ALA A 204 1.96 2.93 -7.56
C ALA A 204 3.25 2.44 -8.24
N GLN A 205 3.14 1.87 -9.44
CA GLN A 205 4.31 1.46 -10.21
C GLN A 205 5.17 2.66 -10.60
N GLY A 206 4.57 3.80 -10.99
CA GLY A 206 5.28 5.04 -11.26
C GLY A 206 6.11 5.53 -10.06
N TRP A 207 5.54 5.50 -8.86
CA TRP A 207 6.29 5.76 -7.62
C TRP A 207 7.41 4.74 -7.38
N MET A 208 7.17 3.47 -7.68
CA MET A 208 8.17 2.42 -7.52
C MET A 208 9.29 2.51 -8.56
N ASP A 209 9.05 3.08 -9.73
CA ASP A 209 10.08 3.37 -10.73
C ASP A 209 10.89 4.63 -10.35
N SER A 210 10.27 5.53 -9.59
CA SER A 210 10.85 6.64 -8.82
C SER A 210 12.02 6.17 -7.92
N GLU A 211 13.23 6.74 -7.92
CA GLU A 211 14.19 6.44 -6.84
C GLU A 211 13.73 7.03 -5.49
N GLY A 212 13.32 8.30 -5.46
CA GLY A 212 12.94 8.98 -4.24
C GLY A 212 11.61 8.48 -3.66
N HIS A 213 10.60 8.34 -4.51
CA HIS A 213 9.29 7.83 -4.15
C HIS A 213 9.34 6.38 -3.63
N ARG A 214 10.12 5.52 -4.29
CA ARG A 214 10.37 4.15 -3.84
C ARG A 214 11.10 4.11 -2.50
N ALA A 215 12.03 5.02 -2.24
CA ALA A 215 12.73 5.08 -0.96
C ALA A 215 11.76 5.36 0.19
N ASN A 216 10.75 6.22 -0.01
CA ASN A 216 9.68 6.46 0.98
C ASN A 216 8.81 5.19 1.16
N ILE A 217 8.33 4.60 0.05
CA ILE A 217 7.49 3.40 0.09
C ILE A 217 8.20 2.22 0.77
N LEU A 218 9.50 2.05 0.55
CA LEU A 218 10.30 0.95 1.10
C LEU A 218 11.05 1.33 2.38
N ASN A 219 10.76 2.47 3.00
CA ASN A 219 11.29 2.81 4.31
C ASN A 219 10.55 2.01 5.39
N GLY A 220 11.29 1.14 6.09
CA GLY A 220 10.76 0.31 7.18
C GLY A 220 10.48 1.07 8.48
N ASP A 221 11.02 2.27 8.63
CA ASP A 221 10.77 3.13 9.80
C ASP A 221 9.43 3.89 9.68
N LEU A 222 8.86 3.97 8.47
CA LEU A 222 7.52 4.50 8.22
C LEU A 222 6.51 3.37 8.35
N THR A 223 5.59 3.49 9.31
CA THR A 223 4.67 2.40 9.70
C THR A 223 3.19 2.76 9.54
N ARG A 224 2.89 4.05 9.42
CA ARG A 224 1.56 4.59 9.20
C ARG A 224 1.55 5.51 7.99
N GLY A 225 0.38 5.77 7.43
CA GLY A 225 0.25 6.71 6.33
C GLY A 225 -1.16 6.68 5.75
N ALA A 226 -1.41 7.55 4.79
CA ALA A 226 -2.65 7.53 4.03
C ALA A 226 -2.45 8.21 2.67
N ILE A 227 -3.32 7.84 1.73
CA ILE A 227 -3.39 8.45 0.41
C ILE A 227 -4.71 9.20 0.29
N ALA A 228 -4.66 10.42 -0.23
CA ALA A 228 -5.83 11.15 -0.66
C ALA A 228 -5.65 11.66 -2.09
N CYS A 229 -6.73 11.59 -2.87
CA CYS A 229 -6.74 12.06 -4.25
C CYS A 229 -7.88 13.04 -4.49
N VAL A 230 -7.71 13.91 -5.49
CA VAL A 230 -8.75 14.82 -6.00
C VAL A 230 -8.70 14.87 -7.53
N PRO A 231 -9.85 15.07 -8.20
CA PRO A 231 -9.87 15.20 -9.65
C PRO A 231 -9.33 16.56 -10.10
N ASP A 232 -8.55 16.58 -11.19
CA ASP A 232 -8.02 17.78 -11.85
C ASP A 232 -8.36 17.78 -13.35
N GLY A 233 -9.64 17.53 -13.65
CA GLY A 233 -10.15 17.45 -15.01
C GLY A 233 -9.95 16.08 -15.66
N GLY A 234 -9.82 16.06 -16.99
CA GLY A 234 -9.75 14.83 -17.78
C GLY A 234 -11.11 14.34 -18.31
N ASP A 235 -11.12 13.11 -18.84
CA ASP A 235 -12.35 12.45 -19.28
C ASP A 235 -13.13 12.00 -18.02
N PRO A 236 -14.44 12.22 -17.90
CA PRO A 236 -15.21 11.74 -16.74
C PRO A 236 -15.12 10.22 -16.51
N ALA A 237 -14.86 9.43 -17.55
CA ALA A 237 -14.64 7.99 -17.45
C ALA A 237 -13.18 7.59 -17.14
N ALA A 238 -12.25 8.56 -17.20
CA ALA A 238 -10.83 8.39 -16.90
C ALA A 238 -10.27 9.74 -16.40
N PRO A 239 -10.67 10.17 -15.19
CA PRO A 239 -10.28 11.48 -14.67
C PRO A 239 -8.76 11.54 -14.46
N VAL A 240 -8.21 12.74 -14.61
CA VAL A 240 -6.88 13.03 -14.12
C VAL A 240 -6.99 13.19 -12.60
N MET A 241 -6.28 12.36 -11.86
CA MET A 241 -6.21 12.47 -10.40
C MET A 241 -4.93 13.18 -10.00
N ILE A 242 -5.01 14.03 -8.97
CA ILE A 242 -3.88 14.46 -8.16
C ILE A 242 -3.93 13.68 -6.87
N CYS A 243 -2.85 13.00 -6.50
CA CYS A 243 -2.76 12.22 -5.28
C CYS A 243 -1.57 12.66 -4.45
N ALA A 244 -1.75 12.70 -3.14
CA ALA A 244 -0.67 12.81 -2.17
C ALA A 244 -0.68 11.58 -1.26
N HIS A 245 0.50 11.04 -0.99
CA HIS A 245 0.71 9.98 -0.01
C HIS A 245 1.62 10.52 1.10
N VAL A 246 1.06 10.65 2.30
CA VAL A 246 1.79 11.06 3.49
C VAL A 246 2.14 9.84 4.32
N PHE A 247 3.41 9.69 4.64
CA PHE A 247 3.94 8.61 5.46
C PHE A 247 4.32 9.12 6.85
N LEU A 248 4.08 8.34 7.89
CA LEU A 248 4.42 8.64 9.28
C LEU A 248 5.17 7.47 9.93
N ALA A 249 6.07 7.77 10.88
CA ALA A 249 6.74 6.79 11.73
C ALA A 249 5.86 6.31 12.89
#